data_AF-A0A350QYN5-F1
#
_entry.id   AF-A0A350QYN5-F1
#
_cell.length_a   1.000
_cell.length_b   1.000
_cell.length_c   1.000
_cell.angle_alpha   90.00
_cell.angle_beta   90.00
_cell.angle_gamma   90.00
#
_symmetry.space_group_name_H-M   'P 1'
#
loop_
_entity.id
_entity.type
_entity.pdbx_description
1 polymer ?
#
loop_
_entity_poly.entity_id
_entity_poly.type
_entity_poly.pdbx_seq_one_letter_code
_entity_poly.pdbx_strand_id
1 'polypeptide(L)'
;FLRLSARRSFPIEVLVSIDKLNEIRLHGRSSLTSVGLRSTRLSVFSSSTGRLHLEGLDSPTLLLRHEGSGEVVLKGGGLGQLEAQVLGDGTLRAEEMPIERALLVHKGKGPVHLAPETWLDARMKSSGNLILHRSPEKMVVDQTGQGIISEALNEHRPVLDLNASKPRLDRELEKERTGN
;
A
#
# COMPACT_ATOMS: atom_id res chain seq x y z
N PHE A 1 -10.43 -33.77 -41.76
CA PHE A 1 -10.54 -32.29 -41.73
C PHE A 1 -10.50 -31.83 -40.30
N LEU A 2 -9.63 -30.86 -39.96
CA LEU A 2 -9.52 -30.30 -38.61
C LEU A 2 -10.49 -29.11 -38.51
N ARG A 3 -11.48 -29.18 -37.62
CA ARG A 3 -12.40 -28.08 -37.36
C ARG A 3 -12.04 -27.44 -36.02
N LEU A 4 -11.31 -26.34 -36.09
CA LEU A 4 -11.05 -25.51 -34.92
C LEU A 4 -12.25 -24.58 -34.70
N SER A 5 -12.86 -24.68 -33.52
CA SER A 5 -13.92 -23.77 -33.08
C SER A 5 -13.36 -22.91 -31.94
N ALA A 6 -13.13 -21.62 -32.19
CA ALA A 6 -12.66 -20.67 -31.18
C ALA A 6 -13.71 -19.57 -30.96
N ARG A 7 -14.09 -19.33 -29.71
CA ARG A 7 -14.99 -18.24 -29.31
C ARG A 7 -14.14 -17.05 -28.86
N ARG A 8 -14.29 -15.91 -29.53
CA ARG A 8 -13.57 -14.67 -29.19
C ARG A 8 -14.23 -14.03 -27.97
N SER A 9 -13.61 -14.09 -26.80
CA SER A 9 -14.02 -13.31 -25.62
C SER A 9 -13.30 -11.96 -25.66
N PHE A 10 -13.94 -10.93 -26.22
CA PHE A 10 -13.45 -9.57 -26.05
C PHE A 10 -13.49 -9.20 -24.57
N PRO A 11 -12.51 -8.43 -24.04
CA PRO A 11 -12.62 -7.89 -22.70
C PRO A 11 -13.89 -7.03 -22.62
N ILE A 12 -14.70 -7.26 -21.60
CA ILE A 12 -15.84 -6.40 -21.29
C ILE A 12 -15.30 -5.28 -20.40
N GLU A 13 -15.40 -4.04 -20.88
CA GLU A 13 -15.09 -2.85 -20.10
C GLU A 13 -16.40 -2.19 -19.65
N VAL A 14 -16.51 -1.90 -18.36
CA VAL A 14 -17.70 -1.26 -17.76
C VAL A 14 -17.24 -0.01 -17.02
N LEU A 15 -17.77 1.14 -17.43
CA LEU A 15 -17.53 2.42 -16.77
C LEU A 15 -18.79 2.80 -15.99
N VAL A 16 -18.61 3.11 -14.69
CA VAL A 16 -19.71 3.49 -13.80
C VAL A 16 -19.29 4.73 -13.03
N SER A 17 -20.20 5.70 -12.91
CA SER A 17 -20.04 6.89 -12.06
C SER A 17 -21.00 6.80 -10.89
N ILE A 18 -20.48 6.78 -9.67
CA ILE A 18 -21.25 6.63 -8.43
C ILE A 18 -20.76 7.68 -7.44
N ASP A 19 -21.68 8.40 -6.79
CA ASP A 19 -21.34 9.45 -5.82
C ASP A 19 -20.85 8.86 -4.47
N LYS A 20 -21.51 7.78 -4.00
CA LYS A 20 -21.17 7.11 -2.74
C LYS A 20 -21.17 5.60 -2.92
N LEU A 21 -20.12 4.97 -2.41
CA LEU A 21 -19.98 3.51 -2.44
C LEU A 21 -19.51 3.01 -1.09
N ASN A 22 -20.19 1.99 -0.58
CA ASN A 22 -19.87 1.41 0.73
C ASN A 22 -19.29 -0.01 0.60
N GLU A 23 -19.51 -0.69 -0.53
CA GLU A 23 -19.03 -2.06 -0.72
C GLU A 23 -18.54 -2.30 -2.16
N ILE A 24 -17.41 -2.99 -2.27
CA ILE A 24 -16.89 -3.56 -3.51
C ILE A 24 -16.71 -5.07 -3.29
N ARG A 25 -17.26 -5.88 -4.20
CA ARG A 25 -17.02 -7.33 -4.22
C ARG A 25 -16.48 -7.74 -5.59
N LEU A 26 -15.24 -8.17 -5.64
CA LEU A 26 -14.54 -8.55 -6.87
C LEU A 26 -14.31 -10.07 -6.88
N HIS A 27 -14.79 -10.74 -7.92
CA HIS A 27 -14.79 -12.21 -8.02
C HIS A 27 -14.20 -12.71 -9.34
N GLY A 28 -13.82 -13.98 -9.38
CA GLY A 28 -13.39 -14.66 -10.60
C GLY A 28 -12.14 -14.04 -11.22
N ARG A 29 -12.17 -13.75 -12.52
CA ARG A 29 -11.03 -13.18 -13.28
C ARG A 29 -11.26 -11.70 -13.60
N SER A 30 -11.77 -10.96 -12.62
CA SER A 30 -12.20 -9.56 -12.78
C SER A 30 -11.09 -8.61 -12.34
N SER A 31 -11.04 -7.43 -12.94
CA SER A 31 -10.20 -6.33 -12.45
C SER A 31 -11.05 -5.09 -12.27
N LEU A 32 -10.67 -4.25 -11.32
CA LEU A 32 -11.34 -2.99 -11.02
C LEU A 32 -10.29 -1.92 -10.79
N THR A 33 -10.49 -0.76 -11.41
CA THR A 33 -9.74 0.45 -11.14
C THR A 33 -10.70 1.54 -10.74
N SER A 34 -10.40 2.25 -9.66
CA SER A 34 -11.17 3.41 -9.21
C SER A 34 -10.24 4.52 -8.79
N VAL A 35 -10.64 5.76 -9.10
CA VAL A 35 -9.93 6.99 -8.73
C VAL A 35 -10.90 7.91 -7.99
N GLY A 36 -10.48 8.46 -6.85
CA GLY A 36 -11.24 9.49 -6.13
C GLY A 36 -12.53 8.99 -5.48
N LEU A 37 -12.55 7.71 -5.05
CA LEU A 37 -13.72 7.10 -4.42
C LEU A 37 -14.00 7.76 -3.07
N ARG A 38 -15.26 8.13 -2.81
CA ARG A 38 -15.70 8.71 -1.53
C ARG A 38 -16.58 7.75 -0.75
N SER A 39 -16.29 7.58 0.53
CA SER A 39 -17.08 6.75 1.42
C SER A 39 -16.94 7.19 2.87
N THR A 40 -17.96 6.93 3.68
CA THR A 40 -17.82 7.04 5.15
C THR A 40 -17.13 5.81 5.73
N ARG A 41 -17.27 4.66 5.07
CA ARG A 41 -16.60 3.40 5.38
C ARG A 41 -16.71 2.51 4.15
N LEU A 42 -15.57 2.13 3.60
CA LEU A 42 -15.52 1.23 2.46
C LEU A 42 -15.22 -0.20 2.91
N SER A 43 -16.06 -1.14 2.49
CA SER A 43 -15.82 -2.58 2.62
C SER A 43 -15.41 -3.15 1.26
N VAL A 44 -14.32 -3.90 1.23
CA VAL A 44 -13.77 -4.51 0.02
C VAL A 44 -13.58 -5.98 0.25
N PHE A 45 -14.22 -6.78 -0.59
CA PHE A 45 -13.98 -8.22 -0.70
C PHE A 45 -13.39 -8.53 -2.07
N SER A 46 -12.25 -9.22 -2.12
CA SER A 46 -11.66 -9.72 -3.37
C SER A 46 -11.36 -11.19 -3.26
N SER A 47 -12.03 -12.01 -4.08
CA SER A 47 -11.66 -13.41 -4.34
C SER A 47 -11.14 -13.57 -5.77
N SER A 48 -10.66 -12.48 -6.38
CA SER A 48 -10.30 -12.45 -7.78
C SER A 48 -8.83 -12.79 -8.03
N THR A 49 -8.54 -13.35 -9.21
CA THR A 49 -7.18 -13.51 -9.74
C THR A 49 -6.68 -12.27 -10.49
N GLY A 50 -7.52 -11.25 -10.68
CA GLY A 50 -7.17 -10.02 -11.38
C GLY A 50 -6.64 -8.93 -10.44
N ARG A 51 -6.70 -7.68 -10.87
CA ARG A 51 -6.20 -6.53 -10.10
C ARG A 51 -7.35 -5.69 -9.55
N LEU A 52 -7.30 -5.36 -8.27
CA LEU A 52 -8.08 -4.29 -7.67
C LEU A 52 -7.13 -3.10 -7.42
N HIS A 53 -7.42 -1.96 -8.03
CA HIS A 53 -6.65 -0.73 -7.87
C HIS A 53 -7.57 0.38 -7.36
N LEU A 54 -7.29 0.89 -6.16
CA LEU A 54 -7.98 2.03 -5.57
C LEU A 54 -6.99 3.18 -5.38
N GLU A 55 -7.22 4.28 -6.08
CA GLU A 55 -6.39 5.48 -6.02
C GLU A 55 -7.16 6.66 -5.43
N GLY A 56 -6.57 7.37 -4.48
CA GLY A 56 -7.15 8.58 -3.89
C GLY A 56 -8.47 8.30 -3.16
N LEU A 57 -8.53 7.21 -2.38
CA LEU A 57 -9.68 6.89 -1.55
C LEU A 57 -9.85 7.96 -0.46
N ASP A 58 -11.00 8.62 -0.46
CA ASP A 58 -11.44 9.52 0.61
C ASP A 58 -12.44 8.76 1.49
N SER A 59 -11.89 8.06 2.47
CA SER A 59 -12.65 7.34 3.49
C SER A 59 -11.83 7.27 4.77
N PRO A 60 -12.43 7.48 5.96
CA PRO A 60 -11.71 7.35 7.23
C PRO A 60 -11.38 5.88 7.56
N THR A 61 -12.13 4.92 7.01
CA THR A 61 -11.95 3.50 7.30
C THR A 61 -12.10 2.65 6.04
N LEU A 62 -11.16 1.71 5.87
CA LEU A 62 -11.20 0.67 4.86
C LEU A 62 -11.15 -0.71 5.53
N LEU A 63 -12.16 -1.53 5.25
CA LEU A 63 -12.18 -2.95 5.60
C LEU A 63 -11.84 -3.74 4.33
N LEU A 64 -10.74 -4.47 4.34
CA LEU A 64 -10.28 -5.25 3.20
C LEU A 64 -10.20 -6.74 3.56
N ARG A 65 -10.86 -7.59 2.78
CA ARG A 65 -10.71 -9.04 2.81
C ARG A 65 -10.28 -9.54 1.43
N HIS A 66 -9.03 -10.01 1.34
CA HIS A 66 -8.44 -10.55 0.13
C HIS A 66 -8.20 -12.05 0.25
N GLU A 67 -8.98 -12.82 -0.52
CA GLU A 67 -8.92 -14.28 -0.62
C GLU A 67 -8.40 -14.76 -1.96
N GLY A 68 -8.29 -13.86 -2.94
CA GLY A 68 -7.82 -14.19 -4.27
C GLY A 68 -6.30 -14.36 -4.36
N SER A 69 -5.85 -14.84 -5.53
CA SER A 69 -4.44 -14.83 -5.92
C SER A 69 -4.02 -13.55 -6.66
N GLY A 70 -4.96 -12.63 -6.86
CA GLY A 70 -4.75 -11.36 -7.54
C GLY A 70 -3.99 -10.33 -6.71
N GLU A 71 -3.89 -9.12 -7.26
CA GLU A 71 -3.20 -7.99 -6.64
C GLU A 71 -4.24 -6.96 -6.16
N VAL A 72 -4.09 -6.50 -4.92
CA VAL A 72 -4.79 -5.33 -4.40
C VAL A 72 -3.79 -4.20 -4.24
N VAL A 73 -4.04 -3.07 -4.91
CA VAL A 73 -3.21 -1.87 -4.88
C VAL A 73 -4.03 -0.73 -4.28
N LEU A 74 -3.50 -0.13 -3.22
CA LEU A 74 -4.04 1.04 -2.55
C LEU A 74 -3.01 2.17 -2.67
N LYS A 75 -3.40 3.27 -3.32
CA LYS A 75 -2.49 4.40 -3.62
C LYS A 75 -3.16 5.74 -3.34
N GLY A 76 -2.36 6.74 -3.01
CA GLY A 76 -2.79 8.12 -2.85
C GLY A 76 -3.67 8.36 -1.62
N GLY A 77 -3.70 9.61 -1.16
CA GLY A 77 -4.38 9.98 0.09
C GLY A 77 -3.74 9.34 1.33
N GLY A 78 -4.16 9.80 2.51
CA GLY A 78 -3.91 9.14 3.79
C GLY A 78 -5.18 8.41 4.26
N LEU A 79 -5.01 7.34 5.03
CA LEU A 79 -6.11 6.54 5.57
C LEU A 79 -6.03 6.49 7.09
N GLY A 80 -7.10 6.89 7.78
CA GLY A 80 -7.13 6.84 9.25
C GLY A 80 -7.07 5.40 9.79
N GLN A 81 -7.85 4.48 9.20
CA GLN A 81 -7.85 3.08 9.63
C GLN A 81 -7.95 2.09 8.47
N LEU A 82 -7.01 1.15 8.45
CA LEU A 82 -7.06 -0.04 7.62
C LEU A 82 -7.26 -1.29 8.47
N GLU A 83 -8.29 -2.08 8.15
CA GLU A 83 -8.43 -3.46 8.65
C GLU A 83 -8.30 -4.43 7.48
N ALA A 84 -7.16 -5.11 7.38
CA ALA A 84 -6.85 -6.00 6.27
C ALA A 84 -6.79 -7.47 6.72
N GLN A 85 -7.51 -8.33 6.02
CA GLN A 85 -7.40 -9.78 6.10
C GLN A 85 -6.91 -10.31 4.75
N VAL A 86 -5.66 -10.78 4.72
CA VAL A 86 -5.06 -11.36 3.51
C VAL A 86 -4.94 -12.86 3.72
N LEU A 87 -5.89 -13.60 3.13
CA LEU A 87 -6.10 -15.03 3.32
C LEU A 87 -5.63 -15.85 2.10
N GLY A 88 -5.69 -15.28 0.91
CA GLY A 88 -5.24 -15.92 -0.33
C GLY A 88 -3.73 -15.75 -0.59
N ASP A 89 -3.27 -16.25 -1.73
CA ASP A 89 -1.86 -16.16 -2.14
C ASP A 89 -1.53 -14.86 -2.90
N GLY A 90 -2.50 -13.95 -3.00
CA GLY A 90 -2.36 -12.67 -3.67
C GLY A 90 -1.57 -11.64 -2.86
N THR A 91 -1.26 -10.54 -3.51
CA THR A 91 -0.43 -9.45 -2.95
C THR A 91 -1.30 -8.27 -2.52
N LEU A 92 -0.96 -7.65 -1.39
CA LEU A 92 -1.49 -6.34 -0.99
C LEU A 92 -0.36 -5.30 -1.08
N ARG A 93 -0.59 -4.23 -1.84
CA ARG A 93 0.34 -3.11 -2.03
C ARG A 93 -0.28 -1.82 -1.53
N ALA A 94 0.15 -1.35 -0.37
CA ALA A 94 -0.24 -0.07 0.23
C ALA A 94 0.98 0.72 0.74
N GLU A 95 2.12 0.58 0.06
CA GLU A 95 3.38 1.28 0.37
C GLU A 95 3.33 2.80 0.16
N GLU A 96 2.48 3.26 -0.75
CA GLU A 96 2.35 4.67 -1.13
C GLU A 96 1.18 5.38 -0.41
N MET A 97 0.42 4.65 0.41
CA MET A 97 -0.71 5.17 1.17
C MET A 97 -0.35 5.23 2.65
N PRO A 98 -0.08 6.41 3.24
CA PRO A 98 0.11 6.55 4.68
C PRO A 98 -1.14 6.09 5.42
N ILE A 99 -0.96 5.25 6.45
CA ILE A 99 -2.05 4.69 7.25
C ILE A 99 -1.81 5.03 8.72
N GLU A 100 -2.68 5.80 9.36
CA GLU A 100 -2.50 6.14 10.77
C GLU A 100 -2.53 4.87 11.64
N ARG A 101 -3.54 4.01 11.43
CA ARG A 101 -3.68 2.74 12.14
C ARG A 101 -3.95 1.57 11.21
N ALA A 102 -3.06 0.58 11.21
CA ALA A 102 -3.21 -0.65 10.44
C ALA A 102 -3.45 -1.85 11.37
N LEU A 103 -4.51 -2.61 11.11
CA LEU A 103 -4.76 -3.93 11.66
C LEU A 103 -4.65 -4.96 10.53
N LEU A 104 -3.67 -5.87 10.62
CA LEU A 104 -3.41 -6.89 9.60
C LEU A 104 -3.56 -8.29 10.19
N VAL A 105 -4.38 -9.11 9.54
CA VAL A 105 -4.36 -10.57 9.72
C VAL A 105 -3.91 -11.21 8.41
N HIS A 106 -2.73 -11.83 8.44
CA HIS A 106 -2.15 -12.45 7.26
C HIS A 106 -2.05 -13.97 7.43
N LYS A 107 -2.86 -14.69 6.64
CA LYS A 107 -2.87 -16.17 6.55
C LYS A 107 -2.44 -16.67 5.16
N GLY A 108 -2.18 -15.76 4.23
CA GLY A 108 -1.74 -16.03 2.87
C GLY A 108 -0.24 -16.25 2.72
N LYS A 109 0.20 -16.48 1.48
CA LYS A 109 1.62 -16.60 1.11
C LYS A 109 2.16 -15.40 0.34
N GLY A 110 1.29 -14.61 -0.28
CA GLY A 110 1.68 -13.44 -1.03
C GLY A 110 2.18 -12.31 -0.12
N PRO A 111 3.10 -11.46 -0.58
CA PRO A 111 3.62 -10.37 0.24
C PRO A 111 2.56 -9.30 0.52
N VAL A 112 2.73 -8.62 1.64
CA VAL A 112 1.93 -7.47 2.04
C VAL A 112 2.87 -6.29 2.25
N HIS A 113 2.64 -5.19 1.55
CA HIS A 113 3.37 -3.94 1.71
C HIS A 113 2.46 -2.91 2.37
N LEU A 114 2.88 -2.34 3.50
CA LEU A 114 2.11 -1.31 4.23
C LEU A 114 3.00 -0.12 4.59
N ALA A 115 2.39 1.06 4.74
CA ALA A 115 3.04 2.27 5.25
C ALA A 115 2.31 2.82 6.50
N PRO A 116 2.33 2.10 7.64
CA PRO A 116 1.70 2.56 8.86
C PRO A 116 2.50 3.67 9.57
N GLU A 117 1.81 4.59 10.25
CA GLU A 117 2.43 5.77 10.88
C GLU A 117 2.34 5.77 12.41
N THR A 118 1.16 5.52 12.99
CA THR A 118 0.98 5.60 14.44
C THR A 118 0.91 4.22 15.08
N TRP A 119 0.15 3.31 14.48
CA TRP A 119 -0.12 2.00 15.05
C TRP A 119 -0.15 0.89 14.01
N LEU A 120 0.52 -0.22 14.32
CA LEU A 120 0.39 -1.49 13.60
C LEU A 120 0.07 -2.64 14.57
N ASP A 121 -1.02 -3.36 14.36
CA ASP A 121 -1.23 -4.70 14.90
C ASP A 121 -1.14 -5.71 13.76
N ALA A 122 -0.11 -6.55 13.76
CA ALA A 122 0.13 -7.55 12.72
C ALA A 122 0.04 -8.98 13.29
N ARG A 123 -0.90 -9.76 12.77
CA ARG A 123 -1.11 -11.18 13.08
C ARG A 123 -0.65 -12.02 11.90
N MET A 124 0.57 -12.53 11.97
CA MET A 124 1.24 -13.29 10.91
C MET A 124 1.10 -14.79 11.19
N LYS A 125 0.20 -15.47 10.46
CA LYS A 125 -0.19 -16.86 10.75
C LYS A 125 0.26 -17.87 9.69
N SER A 126 0.95 -17.42 8.64
CA SER A 126 1.40 -18.25 7.51
C SER A 126 2.79 -17.83 7.03
N SER A 127 3.16 -18.14 5.78
CA SER A 127 4.51 -17.91 5.23
C SER A 127 4.68 -16.63 4.41
N GLY A 128 3.63 -15.83 4.22
CA GLY A 128 3.74 -14.57 3.49
C GLY A 128 4.43 -13.47 4.30
N ASN A 129 5.17 -12.60 3.62
CA ASN A 129 5.99 -11.57 4.23
C ASN A 129 5.23 -10.25 4.40
N LEU A 130 5.57 -9.49 5.43
CA LEU A 130 5.11 -8.11 5.64
C LEU A 130 6.30 -7.16 5.45
N ILE A 131 6.17 -6.22 4.52
CA ILE A 131 7.17 -5.20 4.24
C ILE A 131 6.60 -3.85 4.66
N LEU A 132 7.29 -3.19 5.61
CA LEU A 132 6.92 -1.88 6.13
C LEU A 132 7.71 -0.78 5.41
N HIS A 133 6.99 0.15 4.81
CA HIS A 133 7.57 1.30 4.09
C HIS A 133 7.57 2.59 4.92
N ARG A 134 6.95 2.55 6.10
CA ARG A 134 7.04 3.56 7.16
C ARG A 134 7.19 2.84 8.50
N SER A 135 7.80 3.52 9.47
CA SER A 135 7.98 3.00 10.82
C SER A 135 6.85 3.53 11.71
N PRO A 136 5.93 2.67 12.18
CA PRO A 136 4.87 3.11 13.06
C PRO A 136 5.41 3.43 14.46
N GLU A 137 4.84 4.44 15.13
CA GLU A 137 5.25 4.78 16.51
C GLU A 137 5.12 3.61 17.49
N LYS A 138 4.11 2.76 17.28
CA LYS A 138 3.82 1.59 18.11
C LYS A 138 3.44 0.40 17.23
N MET A 139 3.92 -0.77 17.62
CA MET A 139 3.63 -2.01 16.91
C MET A 139 3.42 -3.18 17.87
N VAL A 140 2.41 -3.99 17.58
CA VAL A 140 2.19 -5.32 18.20
C VAL A 140 2.26 -6.36 17.09
N VAL A 141 3.12 -7.36 17.28
CA VAL A 141 3.25 -8.48 16.34
C VAL A 141 2.95 -9.78 17.08
N ASP A 142 2.06 -10.58 16.51
CA ASP A 142 1.85 -11.96 16.89
C ASP A 142 2.08 -12.84 15.67
N GLN A 143 3.26 -13.45 15.66
CA GLN A 143 3.77 -14.27 14.58
C GLN A 143 3.82 -15.73 15.01
N THR A 144 2.87 -16.52 14.49
CA THR A 144 2.89 -17.99 14.62
C THR A 144 3.26 -18.68 13.30
N GLY A 145 3.32 -17.92 12.20
CA GLY A 145 3.75 -18.38 10.89
C GLY A 145 5.25 -18.21 10.64
N GLN A 146 5.68 -18.56 9.42
CA GLN A 146 7.08 -18.52 8.98
C GLN A 146 7.44 -17.28 8.16
N GLY A 147 6.48 -16.40 7.88
CA GLY A 147 6.72 -15.16 7.14
C GLY A 147 7.69 -14.22 7.85
N ILE A 148 8.35 -13.35 7.09
CA ILE A 148 9.29 -12.37 7.61
C ILE A 148 8.62 -11.00 7.62
N ILE A 149 8.84 -10.25 8.70
CA ILE A 149 8.54 -8.82 8.77
C ILE A 149 9.83 -8.05 8.54
N SER A 150 9.87 -7.19 7.52
CA SER A 150 11.03 -6.38 7.19
C SER A 150 10.66 -4.93 6.94
N GLU A 151 11.63 -4.04 7.09
CA GLU A 151 11.47 -2.63 6.77
C GLU A 151 12.16 -2.32 5.43
N ALA A 152 11.47 -1.58 4.57
CA ALA A 152 11.97 -1.03 3.31
C ALA A 152 11.72 0.49 3.34
N LEU A 153 12.28 1.15 4.35
CA LEU A 153 12.14 2.59 4.52
C LEU A 153 12.81 3.29 3.34
N ASN A 154 12.04 4.08 2.60
CA ASN A 154 12.59 4.88 1.52
C ASN A 154 13.35 6.06 2.14
N GLU A 155 14.63 5.86 2.45
CA GLU A 155 15.53 6.93 2.84
C GLU A 155 15.56 7.94 1.70
N HIS A 156 14.80 9.04 1.83
CA HIS A 156 15.16 10.27 1.14
C HIS A 156 16.48 10.71 1.76
N ARG A 157 17.57 10.13 1.26
CA ARG A 157 18.92 10.58 1.54
C ARG A 157 18.89 12.07 1.15
N PRO A 158 19.12 13.01 2.08
CA PRO A 158 19.33 14.39 1.66
C PRO A 158 20.44 14.32 0.62
N VAL A 159 20.19 14.90 -0.56
CA VAL A 159 21.26 15.07 -1.55
C VAL A 159 22.32 15.87 -0.80
N LEU A 160 23.37 15.18 -0.35
CA LEU A 160 24.54 15.85 0.17
C LEU A 160 25.08 16.58 -1.05
N ASP A 161 24.84 17.89 -1.12
CA ASP A 161 25.50 18.71 -2.13
C ASP A 161 26.99 18.72 -1.78
N LEU A 162 27.73 17.77 -2.36
CA LEU A 162 29.17 17.64 -2.21
C LEU A 162 29.92 18.84 -2.83
N ASN A 163 29.20 19.71 -3.56
CA ASN A 163 29.72 20.94 -4.13
C ASN A 163 29.34 22.19 -3.31
N ALA A 164 28.69 22.04 -2.14
CA ALA A 164 28.51 23.12 -1.17
C ALA A 164 29.87 23.47 -0.55
N SER A 165 30.73 24.10 -1.34
CA SER A 165 31.91 24.80 -0.87
C SER A 165 31.42 25.95 0.00
N LYS A 166 31.82 25.96 1.28
CA LYS A 166 31.58 27.10 2.17
C LYS A 166 32.03 28.37 1.45
N PRO A 167 31.19 29.41 1.30
CA PRO A 167 31.61 30.63 0.65
C PRO A 167 32.86 31.18 1.34
N ARG A 168 33.88 31.51 0.56
CA ARG A 168 35.17 32.01 1.06
C ARG A 168 35.06 33.33 1.85
N LEU A 169 33.92 34.03 1.75
CA LEU A 169 33.70 35.33 2.37
C LEU A 169 33.78 35.31 3.91
N ASP A 170 33.41 34.21 4.56
CA ASP A 170 33.41 34.16 6.04
C ASP A 170 34.83 34.17 6.62
N ARG A 171 35.83 33.67 5.87
CA ARG A 171 37.24 33.66 6.31
C ARG A 171 37.94 35.01 6.15
N GLU A 172 37.44 35.90 5.28
CA GLU A 172 38.00 37.24 5.11
C GLU A 172 37.42 38.22 6.14
N LEU A 173 36.13 38.11 6.45
CA LEU A 173 35.47 38.95 7.46
C LEU A 173 35.93 38.67 8.90
N GLU A 174 36.35 37.44 9.22
CA GLU A 174 36.95 37.12 10.53
C GLU A 174 38.40 37.62 10.67
N LYS A 175 39.15 37.72 9.56
CA LYS A 175 40.50 38.29 9.55
C LYS A 175 40.49 39.80 9.74
N GLU A 176 39.49 40.50 9.22
CA GLU A 176 39.31 41.95 9.45
C GLU A 176 38.83 42.27 10.87
N ARG A 177 38.14 41.35 11.55
CA ARG A 177 37.65 41.57 12.93
C ARG A 177 38.66 41.24 14.03
N THR A 178 39.79 40.61 13.71
CA THR A 178 40.78 40.16 14.72
C THR A 178 42.22 40.63 14.47
N GLY A 179 42.46 41.47 13.45
CA GLY A 179 43.78 42.03 13.16
C GLY A 179 43.84 43.56 13.32
N ASN A 180 44.52 43.98 14.40
CA ASN A 180 45.26 45.24 14.61
C ASN A 180 44.92 46.47 13.74
#